data_AF-A0A2G8TJ94-F1
#
_entry.id   AF-A0A2G8TJ94-F1
#
_cell.length_a   1.000
_cell.length_b   1.000
_cell.length_c   1.000
_cell.angle_alpha   90.00
_cell.angle_beta   90.00
_cell.angle_gamma   90.00
#
_symmetry.space_group_name_H-M   'P 1'
#
loop_
_entity.id
_entity.type
_entity.pdbx_description
1 polymer ?
#
loop_
_entity_poly.entity_id
_entity_poly.type
_entity_poly.pdbx_seq_one_letter_code
_entity_poly.pdbx_strand_id
1 'polypeptide(L)'
;MRLLSCALLAVACTSAAVAGDMAASCPVVLTEDVLKPGRQVAGWVTMPSQQHLAGAGMLEGPPEREGYRIPDKQAKGTQMFVFAKDDGRRWLWCGYGGMQLAKRLDDKATSCTITTKTKTPENSLSAVVVGR
;
A
#
# COMPACT_ATOMS: atom_id res chain seq x y z
N MET A 1 -33.13 55.36 19.69
CA MET A 1 -31.85 55.75 19.06
C MET A 1 -30.75 54.85 19.62
N ARG A 2 -30.13 54.00 18.77
CA ARG A 2 -28.79 53.35 18.86
C ARG A 2 -28.42 52.66 20.20
N LEU A 3 -28.03 51.39 20.24
CA LEU A 3 -26.87 50.82 19.55
C LEU A 3 -27.02 49.28 19.41
N LEU A 4 -26.80 48.78 18.19
CA LEU A 4 -26.36 47.41 17.90
C LEU A 4 -24.88 47.26 18.33
N SER A 5 -24.49 46.10 18.87
CA SER A 5 -23.19 45.43 18.62
C SER A 5 -23.15 44.11 19.42
N CYS A 6 -23.20 42.92 18.80
CA CYS A 6 -22.16 42.24 18.02
C CYS A 6 -21.15 41.50 18.91
N ALA A 7 -21.38 40.21 19.14
CA ALA A 7 -20.34 39.27 19.57
C ALA A 7 -20.66 37.87 19.03
N LEU A 8 -20.48 37.69 17.71
CA LEU A 8 -20.23 36.37 17.14
C LEU A 8 -18.84 35.93 17.63
N LEU A 9 -18.78 35.01 18.59
CA LEU A 9 -17.55 34.25 18.83
C LEU A 9 -17.36 33.28 17.66
N ALA A 10 -16.46 33.65 16.75
CA ALA A 10 -15.99 32.76 15.69
C ALA A 10 -15.23 31.59 16.32
N VAL A 11 -15.83 30.40 16.23
CA VAL A 11 -15.17 29.11 16.49
C VAL A 11 -14.12 28.90 15.39
N ALA A 12 -12.87 29.28 15.68
CA ALA A 12 -11.72 28.87 14.87
C ALA A 12 -11.25 27.50 15.36
N CYS A 13 -11.93 26.43 14.94
CA CYS A 13 -11.32 25.10 14.94
C CYS A 13 -10.29 25.07 13.82
N THR A 14 -9.06 25.50 14.11
CA THR A 14 -7.90 25.19 13.28
C THR A 14 -7.65 23.69 13.39
N SER A 15 -8.25 22.91 12.50
CA SER A 15 -7.85 21.54 12.24
C SER A 15 -6.45 21.61 11.61
N ALA A 16 -5.41 21.47 12.43
CA ALA A 16 -4.11 21.08 11.92
C ALA A 16 -4.31 19.74 11.19
N ALA A 17 -4.29 19.78 9.86
CA ALA A 17 -4.21 18.58 9.06
C ALA A 17 -2.88 17.91 9.42
N VAL A 18 -2.94 16.96 10.34
CA VAL A 18 -1.88 15.97 10.52
C VAL A 18 -1.76 15.27 9.16
N ALA A 19 -0.65 15.53 8.47
CA ALA A 19 -0.18 14.68 7.39
C ALA A 19 0.08 13.30 8.02
N GLY A 20 -0.98 12.50 8.13
CA GLY A 20 -0.92 11.18 8.70
C GLY A 20 -0.20 10.29 7.72
N ASP A 21 0.93 9.73 8.12
CA ASP A 21 1.57 8.64 7.39
C ASP A 21 0.53 7.53 7.19
N MET A 22 0.12 7.31 5.95
CA MET A 22 -0.76 6.22 5.58
C MET A 22 0.12 4.97 5.48
N ALA A 23 0.20 4.18 6.56
CA ALA A 23 0.91 2.91 6.49
C ALA A 23 0.11 1.91 5.64
N ALA A 24 0.73 1.38 4.60
CA ALA A 24 0.28 0.18 3.91
C ALA A 24 1.23 -0.97 4.25
N SER A 25 0.72 -2.18 4.39
CA SER A 25 1.55 -3.34 4.73
C SER A 25 1.14 -4.54 3.90
N CYS A 26 2.13 -5.32 3.50
CA CYS A 26 1.91 -6.65 2.96
C CYS A 26 1.73 -7.61 4.13
N PRO A 27 0.66 -8.42 4.16
CA PRO A 27 0.58 -9.54 5.10
C PRO A 27 1.86 -10.39 5.07
N VAL A 28 2.41 -10.77 6.22
CA VAL A 28 3.65 -11.56 6.27
C VAL A 28 3.41 -12.99 5.77
N VAL A 29 2.22 -13.52 6.04
CA VAL A 29 1.78 -14.85 5.64
C VAL A 29 0.36 -14.74 5.06
N LEU A 30 0.11 -15.45 3.96
CA LEU A 30 -1.25 -15.73 3.49
C LEU A 30 -1.68 -17.11 3.97
N THR A 31 -2.83 -17.13 4.62
CA THR A 31 -3.50 -18.34 5.09
C THR A 31 -4.47 -18.86 4.04
N GLU A 32 -4.86 -20.13 4.18
CA GLU A 32 -5.64 -20.88 3.19
C GLU A 32 -7.01 -20.26 2.88
N ASP A 33 -7.60 -19.55 3.85
CA ASP A 33 -8.89 -18.88 3.71
C ASP A 33 -8.87 -17.70 2.72
N VAL A 34 -7.70 -17.08 2.53
CA VAL A 34 -7.48 -16.02 1.54
C VAL A 34 -7.27 -16.61 0.14
N LEU A 35 -6.75 -17.84 0.07
CA LEU A 35 -6.37 -18.53 -1.17
C LEU A 35 -7.50 -19.44 -1.65
N LYS A 36 -8.46 -18.88 -2.39
CA LYS A 36 -9.55 -19.67 -3.00
C LYS A 36 -9.25 -19.94 -4.48
N PRO A 37 -8.89 -21.18 -4.87
CA PRO A 37 -8.73 -21.52 -6.28
C PRO A 37 -10.06 -21.32 -7.00
N GLY A 38 -10.09 -20.47 -8.02
CA GLY A 38 -11.31 -20.25 -8.82
C GLY A 38 -11.74 -21.49 -9.61
N ARG A 39 -10.83 -22.44 -9.82
CA ARG A 39 -11.07 -23.70 -10.52
C ARG A 39 -10.09 -24.77 -10.04
N GLN A 40 -10.60 -25.98 -9.76
CA GLN A 40 -9.76 -27.16 -9.54
C GLN A 40 -9.45 -27.85 -10.87
N VAL A 41 -8.27 -28.46 -10.95
CA VAL A 41 -7.89 -29.32 -12.09
C VAL A 41 -8.53 -30.69 -11.88
N ALA A 42 -9.26 -31.18 -12.88
CA ALA A 42 -10.00 -32.43 -12.77
C ALA A 42 -9.07 -33.61 -12.40
N GLY A 43 -9.47 -34.39 -11.39
CA GLY A 43 -8.68 -35.51 -10.87
C GLY A 43 -7.55 -35.14 -9.90
N TRP A 44 -7.35 -33.85 -9.59
CA TRP A 44 -6.33 -33.38 -8.65
C TRP A 44 -6.94 -32.79 -7.38
N VAL A 45 -6.27 -33.01 -6.26
CA VAL A 45 -6.58 -32.39 -4.97
C VAL A 45 -5.55 -31.29 -4.69
N THR A 46 -6.02 -30.09 -4.31
CA THR A 46 -5.12 -29.01 -3.88
C THR A 46 -4.68 -29.25 -2.45
N MET A 47 -3.38 -29.33 -2.21
CA MET A 47 -2.82 -29.30 -0.87
C MET A 47 -2.68 -27.85 -0.44
N PRO A 48 -3.33 -27.43 0.66
CA PRO A 48 -3.25 -26.06 1.06
C PRO A 48 -1.90 -25.83 1.77
N SER A 49 -1.32 -24.66 1.53
CA SER A 49 -0.02 -24.29 2.10
C SER A 49 0.03 -22.79 2.33
N GLN A 50 0.57 -22.41 3.49
CA GLN A 50 0.84 -21.02 3.82
C GLN A 50 1.86 -20.45 2.83
N GLN A 51 1.59 -19.25 2.34
CA GLN A 51 2.51 -18.56 1.45
C GLN A 51 3.17 -17.41 2.19
N HIS A 52 4.50 -17.47 2.28
CA HIS A 52 5.29 -16.43 2.93
C HIS A 52 5.60 -15.30 1.94
N LEU A 53 5.67 -14.10 2.48
CA LEU A 53 6.01 -12.91 1.74
C LEU A 53 7.45 -13.01 1.17
N ALA A 54 7.55 -12.95 -0.16
CA ALA A 54 8.79 -13.08 -0.91
C ALA A 54 9.29 -11.73 -1.45
N GLY A 55 8.40 -10.75 -1.66
CA GLY A 55 8.77 -9.44 -2.19
C GLY A 55 7.61 -8.46 -2.21
N ALA A 56 7.91 -7.19 -2.47
CA ALA A 56 6.94 -6.14 -2.69
C ALA A 56 7.57 -5.02 -3.52
N GLY A 57 6.72 -4.16 -4.05
CA GLY A 57 7.13 -3.00 -4.83
C GLY A 57 5.91 -2.20 -5.25
N MET A 58 6.09 -1.34 -6.25
CA MET A 58 4.99 -0.62 -6.88
C MET A 58 4.75 -1.14 -8.30
N LEU A 59 3.50 -1.15 -8.75
CA LEU A 59 3.12 -1.34 -10.14
C LEU A 59 2.87 0.00 -10.82
N GLU A 60 3.03 0.03 -12.12
CA GLU A 60 2.83 1.16 -13.01
C GLU A 60 1.39 1.21 -13.54
N GLY A 61 0.42 1.12 -12.63
CA GLY A 61 -1.00 1.01 -12.98
C GLY A 61 -1.71 -0.17 -12.33
N PRO A 62 -2.98 -0.39 -12.69
CA PRO A 62 -3.76 -1.54 -12.25
C PRO A 62 -3.09 -2.87 -12.62
N PRO A 63 -3.33 -3.94 -11.83
CA PRO A 63 -2.67 -5.23 -12.02
C PRO A 63 -2.92 -5.86 -13.39
N GLU A 64 -4.00 -5.51 -14.10
CA GLU A 64 -4.30 -6.04 -15.43
C GLU A 64 -3.37 -5.50 -16.54
N ARG A 65 -2.62 -4.42 -16.27
CA ARG A 65 -1.71 -3.77 -17.22
C ARG A 65 -0.22 -4.03 -16.95
N GLU A 66 0.08 -4.87 -15.95
CA GLU A 66 1.39 -5.43 -15.57
C GLU A 66 2.61 -4.63 -16.04
N GLY A 67 3.00 -3.64 -15.26
CA GLY A 67 4.34 -3.07 -15.31
C GLY A 67 4.84 -2.89 -13.89
N TYR A 68 6.03 -3.41 -13.55
CA TYR A 68 6.68 -3.05 -12.29
C TYR A 68 7.23 -1.64 -12.42
N ARG A 69 6.93 -0.81 -11.42
CA ARG A 69 7.51 0.51 -11.34
C ARG A 69 8.92 0.43 -10.79
N ILE A 70 9.85 1.10 -11.45
CA ILE A 70 11.24 1.23 -10.98
C ILE A 70 11.26 2.28 -9.85
N PRO A 71 11.96 2.03 -8.72
CA PRO A 71 12.10 3.00 -7.64
C PRO A 71 12.84 4.26 -8.11
N ASP A 72 12.39 5.43 -7.64
CA ASP A 72 13.10 6.70 -7.83
C ASP A 72 14.41 6.75 -7.05
N LYS A 73 14.44 6.06 -5.88
CA LYS A 73 15.67 5.78 -5.12
C LYS A 73 15.62 4.37 -4.57
N GLN A 74 16.78 3.73 -4.51
CA GLN A 74 16.92 2.39 -3.95
C GLN A 74 18.16 2.30 -3.05
N ALA A 75 17.98 1.67 -1.91
CA ALA A 75 19.04 1.27 -0.98
C ALA A 75 18.80 -0.20 -0.57
N LYS A 76 19.76 -0.79 0.15
CA LYS A 76 19.62 -2.18 0.62
C LYS A 76 18.36 -2.32 1.48
N GLY A 77 17.40 -3.12 1.01
CA GLY A 77 16.12 -3.35 1.70
C GLY A 77 15.20 -2.14 1.77
N THR A 78 15.41 -1.10 0.95
CA THR A 78 14.52 0.06 0.91
C THR A 78 14.34 0.57 -0.52
N GLN A 79 13.10 0.83 -0.91
CA GLN A 79 12.72 1.38 -2.21
C GLN A 79 11.84 2.60 -1.99
N MET A 80 12.12 3.70 -2.68
CA MET A 80 11.34 4.93 -2.58
C MET A 80 10.75 5.29 -3.93
N PHE A 81 9.47 5.66 -3.92
CA PHE A 81 8.67 6.04 -5.08
C PHE A 81 8.05 7.40 -4.85
N VAL A 82 8.06 8.29 -5.84
CA VAL A 82 7.51 9.65 -5.78
C VAL A 82 6.41 9.81 -6.82
N PHE A 83 5.28 10.38 -6.41
CA PHE A 83 4.11 10.57 -7.26
C PHE A 83 3.93 12.04 -7.61
N ALA A 84 4.04 12.38 -8.90
CA ALA A 84 3.96 13.77 -9.36
C ALA A 84 2.51 14.28 -9.49
N LYS A 85 1.58 13.40 -9.90
CA LYS A 85 0.14 13.67 -10.07
C LYS A 85 -0.65 12.41 -9.78
N ASP A 86 -1.96 12.54 -9.59
CA ASP A 86 -2.84 11.37 -9.62
C ASP A 86 -3.05 10.95 -11.07
N ASP A 87 -2.45 9.82 -11.42
CA ASP A 87 -2.50 9.20 -12.74
C ASP A 87 -3.08 7.78 -12.66
N GLY A 88 -3.59 7.37 -11.49
CA GLY A 88 -4.05 6.00 -11.24
C GLY A 88 -2.93 4.94 -11.25
N ARG A 89 -1.65 5.34 -11.19
CA ARG A 89 -0.48 4.44 -11.30
C ARG A 89 0.12 4.06 -9.94
N ARG A 90 -0.65 4.25 -8.86
CA ARG A 90 -0.17 4.02 -7.49
C ARG A 90 -0.73 2.73 -6.95
N TRP A 91 -0.05 1.64 -7.24
CA TRP A 91 -0.45 0.31 -6.82
C TRP A 91 0.70 -0.37 -6.10
N LEU A 92 0.51 -0.69 -4.82
CA LEU A 92 1.40 -1.57 -4.08
C LEU A 92 1.17 -3.00 -4.55
N TRP A 93 2.22 -3.75 -4.83
CA TRP A 93 2.13 -5.20 -4.98
C TRP A 93 2.93 -5.94 -3.91
N CYS A 94 2.45 -7.11 -3.55
CA CYS A 94 3.04 -8.03 -2.58
C CYS A 94 3.12 -9.42 -3.22
N GLY A 95 4.31 -10.02 -3.27
CA GLY A 95 4.56 -11.33 -3.87
C GLY A 95 4.73 -12.43 -2.83
N TYR A 96 4.11 -13.57 -3.09
CA TYR A 96 4.02 -14.74 -2.22
C TYR A 96 4.33 -16.02 -3.02
N GLY A 97 5.60 -16.18 -3.42
CA GLY A 97 6.03 -17.29 -4.28
C GLY A 97 5.38 -17.22 -5.66
N GLY A 98 4.26 -17.94 -5.85
CA GLY A 98 3.50 -18.00 -7.10
C GLY A 98 2.25 -17.10 -7.15
N MET A 99 1.96 -16.35 -6.08
CA MET A 99 0.82 -15.44 -6.01
C MET A 99 1.25 -13.99 -5.82
N GLN A 100 0.45 -13.06 -6.32
CA GLN A 100 0.61 -11.64 -6.05
C GLN A 100 -0.70 -11.02 -5.55
N LEU A 101 -0.60 -10.11 -4.59
CA LEU A 101 -1.67 -9.21 -4.20
C LEU A 101 -1.33 -7.81 -4.69
N ALA A 102 -2.34 -7.08 -5.15
CA ALA A 102 -2.20 -5.67 -5.51
C ALA A 102 -3.21 -4.83 -4.73
N LYS A 103 -2.77 -3.66 -4.25
CA LYS A 103 -3.61 -2.69 -3.54
C LYS A 103 -3.36 -1.29 -4.10
N ARG A 104 -4.44 -0.63 -4.53
CA ARG A 104 -4.38 0.79 -4.90
C ARG A 104 -4.08 1.64 -3.66
N LEU A 105 -3.13 2.56 -3.78
CA LEU A 105 -2.84 3.57 -2.76
C LEU A 105 -3.76 4.78 -2.95
N ASP A 106 -3.87 5.60 -1.90
CA ASP A 106 -4.70 6.81 -1.94
C ASP A 106 -4.22 7.79 -3.04
N ASP A 107 -5.17 8.45 -3.69
CA ASP A 107 -4.92 9.45 -4.74
C ASP A 107 -4.29 10.75 -4.18
N LYS A 108 -4.18 10.87 -2.86
CA LYS A 108 -3.40 11.91 -2.17
C LYS A 108 -1.96 11.52 -1.87
N ALA A 109 -1.58 10.26 -2.07
CA ALA A 109 -0.21 9.80 -1.85
C ALA A 109 0.77 10.57 -2.76
N THR A 110 1.83 11.10 -2.16
CA THR A 110 2.91 11.82 -2.86
C THR A 110 4.21 11.03 -2.88
N SER A 111 4.37 10.10 -1.96
CA SER A 111 5.46 9.13 -1.99
C SER A 111 5.08 7.84 -1.29
N CYS A 112 5.82 6.78 -1.62
CA CYS A 112 5.76 5.50 -0.94
C CYS A 112 7.18 5.02 -0.69
N THR A 113 7.50 4.69 0.56
CA THR A 113 8.77 4.04 0.92
C THR A 113 8.46 2.63 1.38
N ILE A 114 8.98 1.64 0.65
CA ILE A 114 8.88 0.23 0.98
C ILE A 114 10.17 -0.19 1.66
N THR A 115 10.07 -0.76 2.86
CA THR A 115 11.19 -1.29 3.63
C THR A 115 11.04 -2.79 3.80
N THR A 116 12.07 -3.53 3.42
CA THR A 116 12.21 -4.97 3.59
C THR A 116 13.14 -5.28 4.75
N LYS A 117 12.63 -6.04 5.72
CA LYS A 117 13.45 -6.69 6.73
C LYS A 117 13.47 -8.18 6.44
N THR A 118 14.63 -8.68 6.05
CA THR A 118 14.84 -10.11 5.79
C THR A 118 15.25 -10.79 7.10
N LYS A 119 14.42 -11.69 7.64
CA LYS A 119 14.76 -12.49 8.81
C LYS A 119 14.31 -13.93 8.57
N THR A 120 15.22 -14.85 8.24
CA THR A 120 14.84 -16.26 8.06
C THR A 120 14.04 -16.80 9.26
N PRO A 121 12.89 -17.47 9.05
CA PRO A 121 12.29 -17.86 7.77
C PRO A 121 11.36 -16.83 7.10
N GLU A 122 11.15 -15.66 7.70
CA GLU A 122 10.10 -14.70 7.34
C GLU A 122 10.66 -13.31 6.97
N ASN A 123 10.35 -12.87 5.75
CA ASN A 123 10.52 -11.46 5.41
C ASN A 123 9.33 -10.66 5.93
N SER A 124 9.59 -9.47 6.46
CA SER A 124 8.54 -8.48 6.73
C SER A 124 8.71 -7.28 5.80
N LEU A 125 7.61 -6.79 5.24
CA LEU A 125 7.58 -5.59 4.41
C LEU A 125 6.61 -4.59 5.00
N SER A 126 7.07 -3.34 5.10
CA SER A 126 6.25 -2.20 5.48
C SER A 126 6.33 -1.14 4.40
N ALA A 127 5.20 -0.56 4.01
CA ALA A 127 5.13 0.59 3.13
C ALA A 127 4.65 1.81 3.93
N VAL A 128 5.46 2.86 3.96
CA VAL A 128 5.08 4.16 4.51
C VAL A 128 4.66 5.04 3.35
N VAL A 129 3.39 5.44 3.30
CA VAL A 129 2.83 6.30 2.26
C VAL A 129 2.60 7.69 2.83
N VAL A 130 3.17 8.70 2.20
CA VAL A 130 3.01 10.11 2.63
C VAL A 130 1.97 10.78 1.75
N GLY A 131 0.92 11.34 2.35
CA GLY A 131 -0.14 12.09 1.66
C GLY A 131 -0.03 13.61 1.83
N ARG A 132 -0.72 14.37 0.97
CA ARG A 132 -1.03 15.79 1.20
C ARG A 132 -2.41 15.99 1.80
#